data_AF-A0A2K4ZB23-F1
#
_entry.id   AF-A0A2K4ZB23-F1
#
_cell.length_a   1.000
_cell.length_b   1.000
_cell.length_c   1.000
_cell.angle_alpha   90.00
_cell.angle_beta   90.00
_cell.angle_gamma   90.00
#
_symmetry.space_group_name_H-M   'P 1'
#
loop_
_entity.id
_entity.type
_entity.pdbx_description
1 polymer ?
#
loop_
_entity_poly.entity_id
_entity_poly.type
_entity_poly.pdbx_seq_one_letter_code
_entity_poly.pdbx_strand_id
1 'polypeptide(L)'
;MRDRTPIFRSLAVIEERIQEKLTVEMLAESIHFSRYHYQRMFREVVGDSVMAYVTRRKLALAAEELTRTGGTVLEVALKYGYDSHEGFTRSFKAYLGITPTEFRKYHPSVCFPGVREERSAMLYSKTTDEMIRKLNGLIVEAGETAVYIRKNKGKGGDGTAAYETFWEHVAHRADKLAEQLKESLGRVKAIAECPDEISTRFFIIKAIEDAAFESALMAFQTGLMTARAIPEHREAFRPLCNQCNTLAQHARLEAEAIAEFFNELTELIFQDMRQRAQMKIQHAADVGKEAALKLSDPMCPYAYIADEVQQIAVSLSNMPLEEITVYSLEEYRIRLENVASAADMDSLRAPSQKYLFEGISNFRQQLDEVITFFESLPEEAVRMSWQTEVKRDSARSTEKMYADLAFQERILLFYLKGEIEKLGKAELISDRKAAFDKICMKLEEAVRLASAAGNTRAASKSEEMGAAWDAEERETAEGESRENAVEMAEAGNVAGEGRKRNIGRVTALLREVYSELTEEAGQLGVYGGAIQYIAEEIQRPLRHFSE
;
A
#
# COMPACT_ATOMS: atom_id res chain seq x y z
N MET A 1 -21.61 27.51 -11.60
CA MET A 1 -20.46 28.38 -11.93
C MET A 1 -20.28 29.42 -10.82
N ARG A 2 -19.37 29.20 -9.87
CA ARG A 2 -18.83 30.22 -8.96
C ARG A 2 -17.41 29.78 -8.55
N ASP A 3 -16.47 30.55 -9.05
CA ASP A 3 -15.02 30.63 -8.83
C ASP A 3 -14.25 29.44 -8.26
N ARG A 4 -13.46 28.80 -9.14
CA ARG A 4 -12.18 28.16 -8.78
C ARG A 4 -11.35 29.20 -8.02
N THR A 5 -10.92 28.87 -6.80
CA THR A 5 -10.20 29.77 -5.91
C THR A 5 -9.02 30.46 -6.62
N PRO A 6 -8.69 31.74 -6.36
CA PRO A 6 -7.65 32.50 -7.06
C PRO A 6 -6.29 31.80 -7.18
N ILE A 7 -5.95 30.94 -6.22
CA ILE A 7 -4.75 30.09 -6.25
C ILE A 7 -4.73 29.12 -7.44
N PHE A 8 -5.87 28.57 -7.87
CA PHE A 8 -5.98 27.70 -9.06
C PHE A 8 -5.62 28.43 -10.35
N ARG A 9 -5.94 29.72 -10.44
CA ARG A 9 -5.54 30.57 -11.57
C ARG A 9 -4.04 30.82 -11.56
N SER A 10 -3.46 31.05 -10.38
CA SER A 10 -2.01 31.21 -10.22
C SER A 10 -1.25 29.95 -10.65
N LEU A 11 -1.74 28.74 -10.32
CA LEU A 11 -1.13 27.50 -10.79
C LEU A 11 -1.12 27.40 -12.32
N ALA A 12 -2.23 27.75 -12.98
CA ALA A 12 -2.28 27.74 -14.44
C ALA A 12 -1.23 28.68 -15.08
N VAL A 13 -1.00 29.85 -14.48
CA VAL A 13 0.03 30.80 -14.92
C VAL A 13 1.44 30.23 -14.70
N ILE A 14 1.66 29.51 -13.60
CA ILE A 14 2.93 28.81 -13.34
C ILE A 14 3.22 27.79 -14.44
N GLU A 15 2.26 26.93 -14.77
CA GLU A 15 2.45 25.87 -15.78
C GLU A 15 2.70 26.46 -17.18
N GLU A 16 1.94 27.48 -17.58
CA GLU A 16 2.11 28.14 -18.89
C GLU A 16 3.50 28.77 -19.05
N ARG A 17 4.09 29.26 -17.95
CA ARG A 17 5.34 30.02 -17.95
C ARG A 17 6.46 29.30 -17.22
N ILE A 18 6.38 27.98 -17.08
CA ILE A 18 7.27 27.18 -16.22
C ILE A 18 8.73 27.19 -16.67
N GLN A 19 9.00 27.43 -17.95
CA GLN A 19 10.37 27.54 -18.49
C GLN A 19 11.01 28.91 -18.26
N GLU A 20 10.23 29.90 -17.84
CA GLU A 20 10.71 31.25 -17.54
C GLU A 20 11.28 31.34 -16.12
N LYS A 21 11.90 32.49 -15.83
CA LYS A 21 12.34 32.85 -14.47
C LYS A 21 11.16 33.44 -13.70
N LEU A 22 10.37 32.57 -13.07
CA LEU A 22 9.24 32.96 -12.23
C LEU A 22 9.69 33.52 -10.87
N THR A 23 9.02 34.57 -10.41
CA THR A 23 9.16 35.11 -9.04
C THR A 23 7.82 35.11 -8.32
N VAL A 24 7.86 35.12 -6.99
CA VAL A 24 6.64 35.15 -6.16
C VAL A 24 5.83 36.42 -6.42
N GLU A 25 6.51 37.54 -6.66
CA GLU A 25 5.92 38.84 -6.96
C GLU A 25 5.10 38.78 -8.25
N MET A 26 5.67 38.24 -9.32
CA MET A 26 4.99 38.09 -10.62
C MET A 26 3.73 37.23 -10.49
N LEU A 27 3.80 36.16 -9.70
CA LEU A 27 2.69 35.25 -9.50
C LEU A 27 1.60 35.85 -8.59
N ALA A 28 1.97 36.63 -7.57
CA ALA A 28 1.03 37.35 -6.72
C ALA A 28 0.28 38.43 -7.51
N GLU A 29 1.00 39.20 -8.34
CA GLU A 29 0.43 40.22 -9.22
C GLU A 29 -0.57 39.61 -10.22
N SER A 30 -0.28 38.43 -10.76
CA SER A 30 -1.15 37.73 -11.73
C SER A 30 -2.56 37.40 -11.20
N ILE A 31 -2.72 37.34 -9.88
CA ILE A 31 -4.00 37.09 -9.21
C ILE A 31 -4.45 38.27 -8.34
N HIS A 32 -3.82 39.44 -8.50
CA HIS A 32 -4.09 40.68 -7.77
C HIS A 32 -3.95 40.56 -6.24
N PHE A 33 -3.01 39.73 -5.77
CA PHE A 33 -2.73 39.55 -4.35
C PHE A 33 -1.44 40.26 -3.96
N SER A 34 -1.34 40.67 -2.68
CA SER A 34 -0.05 41.04 -2.12
C SER A 34 0.83 39.79 -2.00
N ARG A 35 2.16 39.96 -2.10
CA ARG A 35 3.13 38.86 -1.96
C ARG A 35 2.88 38.02 -0.69
N TYR A 36 2.65 38.68 0.44
CA TYR A 36 2.44 38.02 1.73
C TYR A 36 1.12 37.23 1.76
N HIS A 37 0.03 37.83 1.30
CA HIS A 37 -1.27 37.16 1.26
C HIS A 37 -1.25 35.97 0.30
N TYR A 38 -0.61 36.12 -0.86
CA TYR A 38 -0.43 35.04 -1.82
C TYR A 38 0.37 33.87 -1.26
N GLN A 39 1.54 34.10 -0.65
CA GLN A 39 2.34 33.01 -0.09
C GLN A 39 1.61 32.25 1.02
N ARG A 40 0.87 32.96 1.87
CA ARG A 40 0.06 32.35 2.93
C ARG A 40 -1.05 31.48 2.34
N MET A 41 -1.88 32.07 1.47
CA MET A 41 -2.99 31.36 0.82
C MET A 41 -2.50 30.18 -0.04
N PHE A 42 -1.38 30.35 -0.73
CA PHE A 42 -0.77 29.28 -1.52
C PHE A 42 -0.32 28.12 -0.63
N ARG A 43 0.31 28.40 0.51
CA ARG A 43 0.73 27.34 1.44
C ARG A 43 -0.46 26.64 2.09
N GLU A 44 -1.51 27.38 2.45
CA GLU A 44 -2.74 26.81 3.01
C GLU A 44 -3.45 25.88 2.01
N VAL A 45 -3.43 26.21 0.72
CA VAL A 45 -4.13 25.42 -0.34
C VAL A 45 -3.25 24.31 -0.93
N VAL A 46 -1.96 24.58 -1.16
CA VAL A 46 -1.04 23.69 -1.90
C VAL A 46 -0.14 22.88 -0.95
N GLY A 47 -0.08 23.25 0.33
CA GLY A 47 0.77 22.59 1.33
C GLY A 47 2.25 22.96 1.25
N ASP A 48 2.65 23.86 0.34
CA ASP A 48 4.05 24.19 0.07
C ASP A 48 4.26 25.68 -0.21
N SER A 49 5.53 26.13 -0.20
CA SER A 49 5.84 27.47 -0.70
C SER A 49 5.74 27.53 -2.23
N VAL A 50 5.33 28.69 -2.76
CA VAL A 50 5.22 28.95 -4.21
C VAL A 50 6.46 28.52 -4.99
N MET A 51 7.66 28.93 -4.52
CA MET A 51 8.89 28.62 -5.23
C MET A 51 9.28 27.15 -5.12
N ALA A 52 8.95 26.48 -4.00
CA ALA A 52 9.13 25.04 -3.89
C ALA A 52 8.26 24.31 -4.92
N TYR A 53 7.01 24.73 -5.11
CA TYR A 53 6.13 24.20 -6.16
C TYR A 53 6.72 24.38 -7.56
N VAL A 54 7.15 25.60 -7.91
CA VAL A 54 7.76 25.90 -9.22
C VAL A 54 9.00 25.03 -9.48
N THR A 55 9.87 24.88 -8.48
CA THR A 55 11.06 24.03 -8.60
C THR A 55 10.70 22.57 -8.81
N ARG A 56 9.72 22.02 -8.08
CA ARG A 56 9.23 20.65 -8.27
C ARG A 56 8.72 20.42 -9.69
N ARG A 57 7.88 21.33 -10.19
CA ARG A 57 7.32 21.25 -11.55
C ARG A 57 8.38 21.33 -12.64
N LYS A 58 9.36 22.23 -12.51
CA LYS A 58 10.52 22.30 -13.40
C LYS A 58 11.29 20.99 -13.48
N LEU A 59 11.55 20.36 -12.34
CA LEU A 59 12.29 19.09 -12.26
C LEU A 59 11.47 17.92 -12.83
N ALA A 60 10.15 17.92 -12.66
CA ALA A 60 9.27 16.92 -13.26
C ALA A 60 9.28 16.98 -14.80
N LEU A 61 9.14 18.17 -15.36
CA LEU A 61 9.21 18.38 -16.81
C LEU A 61 10.61 18.10 -17.39
N ALA A 62 11.65 18.47 -16.64
CA ALA A 62 13.03 18.12 -16.98
C ALA A 62 13.23 16.61 -17.06
N ALA A 63 12.64 15.86 -16.13
CA ALA A 63 12.70 14.41 -16.16
C ALA A 63 12.01 13.82 -17.40
N GLU A 64 10.80 14.26 -17.72
CA GLU A 64 10.11 13.84 -18.96
C GLU A 64 10.93 14.16 -20.23
N GLU A 65 11.61 15.30 -20.25
CA GLU A 65 12.41 15.69 -21.40
C GLU A 65 13.71 14.89 -21.53
N LEU A 66 14.36 14.55 -20.40
CA LEU A 66 15.55 13.71 -20.37
C LEU A 66 15.32 12.33 -20.99
N THR A 67 14.06 11.89 -21.08
CA THR A 67 13.67 10.56 -21.52
C THR A 67 13.10 10.53 -22.93
N ARG A 68 12.39 11.59 -23.32
CA ARG A 68 11.86 11.75 -24.67
C ARG A 68 12.92 12.23 -25.67
N THR A 69 14.01 12.83 -25.20
CA THR A 69 15.03 13.46 -26.06
C THR A 69 16.43 12.88 -25.82
N GLY A 70 17.27 12.94 -26.85
CA GLY A 70 18.71 12.65 -26.75
C GLY A 70 19.57 13.82 -26.27
N GLY A 71 18.95 14.94 -25.84
CA GLY A 71 19.67 16.16 -25.44
C GLY A 71 20.58 15.92 -24.23
N THR A 72 21.63 16.73 -24.03
CA THR A 72 22.50 16.55 -22.86
C THR A 72 21.79 16.93 -21.56
N VAL A 73 22.22 16.37 -20.42
CA VAL A 73 21.66 16.75 -19.10
C VAL A 73 21.81 18.25 -18.84
N LEU A 74 22.90 18.85 -19.34
CA LEU A 74 23.13 20.30 -19.23
C LEU A 74 22.15 21.12 -20.08
N GLU A 75 21.84 20.70 -21.30
CA GLU A 75 20.83 21.37 -22.14
C GLU A 75 19.46 21.39 -21.46
N VAL A 76 19.04 20.25 -20.90
CA VAL A 76 17.78 20.16 -20.17
C VAL A 76 17.83 21.04 -18.91
N ALA A 77 18.93 21.02 -18.16
CA ALA A 77 19.10 21.89 -16.99
C ALA A 77 18.92 23.38 -17.34
N LEU A 78 19.59 23.84 -18.39
CA LEU A 78 19.51 25.23 -18.85
C LEU A 78 18.09 25.61 -19.29
N LYS A 79 17.40 24.70 -19.98
CA LYS A 79 16.03 24.92 -20.45
C LYS A 79 15.03 25.15 -19.31
N TYR A 80 15.21 24.49 -18.17
CA TYR A 80 14.36 24.69 -16.99
C TYR A 80 14.90 25.76 -16.04
N GLY A 81 15.89 26.54 -16.47
CA GLY A 81 16.39 27.72 -15.76
C GLY A 81 17.37 27.41 -14.63
N TYR A 82 18.14 26.32 -14.75
CA TYR A 82 19.30 26.07 -13.90
C TYR A 82 20.58 26.61 -14.54
N ASP A 83 21.39 27.32 -13.76
CA ASP A 83 22.63 27.94 -14.25
C ASP A 83 23.81 26.96 -14.40
N SER A 84 23.70 25.76 -13.80
CA SER A 84 24.78 24.76 -13.84
C SER A 84 24.28 23.32 -13.80
N HIS A 85 25.07 22.43 -14.40
CA HIS A 85 24.83 20.99 -14.34
C HIS A 85 24.82 20.47 -12.90
N GLU A 86 25.74 20.95 -12.06
CA GLU A 86 25.85 20.52 -10.66
C GLU A 86 24.63 20.94 -9.82
N GLY A 87 24.16 22.18 -10.01
CA GLY A 87 22.97 22.70 -9.34
C GLY A 87 21.70 21.94 -9.73
N PHE A 88 21.57 21.63 -11.02
CA PHE A 88 20.49 20.79 -11.53
C PHE A 88 20.58 19.37 -10.98
N THR A 89 21.73 18.71 -11.11
CA THR A 89 21.91 17.32 -10.65
C THR A 89 21.63 17.17 -9.16
N ARG A 90 22.07 18.14 -8.32
CA ARG A 90 21.75 18.14 -6.89
C ARG A 90 20.26 18.29 -6.64
N SER A 91 19.61 19.25 -7.30
CA SER A 91 18.17 19.50 -7.13
C SER A 91 17.33 18.34 -7.66
N PHE A 92 17.72 17.77 -8.79
CA PHE A 92 17.09 16.63 -9.43
C PHE A 92 17.22 15.37 -8.57
N LYS A 93 18.42 15.10 -8.02
CA LYS A 93 18.61 13.98 -7.08
C LYS A 93 17.81 14.18 -5.79
N ALA A 94 17.77 15.41 -5.25
CA ALA A 94 16.92 15.71 -4.11
C ALA A 94 15.42 15.53 -4.43
N TYR A 95 15.03 15.77 -5.69
CA TYR A 95 13.63 15.71 -6.14
C TYR A 95 13.19 14.35 -6.71
N LEU A 96 14.08 13.49 -7.17
CA LEU A 96 13.75 12.19 -7.78
C LEU A 96 14.50 11.03 -7.15
N GLY A 97 15.32 11.27 -6.12
CA GLY A 97 16.07 10.24 -5.40
C GLY A 97 17.30 9.74 -6.16
N ILE A 98 17.31 9.90 -7.49
CA ILE A 98 18.36 9.46 -8.40
C ILE A 98 18.88 10.60 -9.27
N THR A 99 20.09 10.47 -9.80
CA THR A 99 20.70 11.50 -10.66
C THR A 99 20.04 11.54 -12.05
N PRO A 100 20.12 12.67 -12.79
CA PRO A 100 19.60 12.76 -14.16
C PRO A 100 20.17 11.69 -15.11
N THR A 101 21.43 11.30 -14.91
CA THR A 101 22.11 10.31 -15.75
C THR A 101 21.63 8.89 -15.48
N GLU A 102 21.50 8.52 -14.20
CA GLU A 102 20.88 7.25 -13.79
C GLU A 102 19.44 7.18 -14.30
N PHE A 103 18.70 8.28 -14.11
CA PHE A 103 17.33 8.43 -14.56
C PHE A 103 17.17 8.15 -16.07
N ARG A 104 18.08 8.68 -16.91
CA ARG A 104 18.10 8.40 -18.35
C ARG A 104 18.45 6.94 -18.67
N LYS A 105 19.45 6.38 -17.99
CA LYS A 105 19.96 5.03 -18.25
C LYS A 105 18.92 3.95 -17.91
N TYR A 106 18.19 4.15 -16.82
CA TYR A 106 17.16 3.23 -16.34
C TYR A 106 15.75 3.66 -16.77
N HIS A 107 15.61 4.54 -17.75
CA HIS A 107 14.30 4.99 -18.25
C HIS A 107 13.39 3.87 -18.75
N PRO A 108 13.87 2.73 -19.31
CA PRO A 108 12.95 1.63 -19.57
C PRO A 108 12.21 1.20 -18.31
N SER A 109 12.81 1.38 -17.13
CA SER A 109 12.35 1.01 -15.78
C SER A 109 11.56 2.09 -15.04
N VAL A 110 11.74 3.36 -15.36
CA VAL A 110 11.23 4.49 -14.56
C VAL A 110 10.27 5.34 -15.40
N CYS A 111 9.03 5.50 -14.95
CA CYS A 111 7.95 6.04 -15.79
C CYS A 111 7.34 7.33 -15.17
N PHE A 112 6.79 8.25 -15.98
CA PHE A 112 6.17 9.54 -15.57
C PHE A 112 4.65 9.63 -15.83
N PRO A 113 3.90 10.50 -15.10
CA PRO A 113 2.51 10.90 -15.44
C PRO A 113 2.50 11.96 -16.57
N GLY A 114 1.53 11.88 -17.49
CA GLY A 114 1.41 12.80 -18.64
C GLY A 114 0.82 14.18 -18.31
N VAL A 115 1.37 15.23 -18.93
CA VAL A 115 1.19 16.66 -18.56
C VAL A 115 -0.16 17.28 -18.99
N ARG A 116 -1.09 16.54 -19.63
CA ARG A 116 -2.23 17.20 -20.32
C ARG A 116 -3.52 17.43 -19.51
N GLU A 117 -3.69 16.82 -18.33
CA GLU A 117 -4.94 16.90 -17.56
C GLU A 117 -4.77 17.50 -16.15
N GLU A 118 -3.70 18.30 -15.97
CA GLU A 118 -3.27 18.88 -14.70
C GLU A 118 -4.20 19.94 -14.06
N ARG A 119 -5.43 20.14 -14.59
CA ARG A 119 -6.43 20.99 -13.91
C ARG A 119 -7.20 20.28 -12.80
N SER A 120 -7.21 18.95 -12.79
CA SER A 120 -7.77 18.12 -11.70
C SER A 120 -6.69 17.61 -10.73
N ALA A 121 -5.41 17.79 -11.10
CA ALA A 121 -4.18 17.47 -10.39
C ALA A 121 -3.91 18.33 -9.13
N MET A 122 -4.82 19.24 -8.77
CA MET A 122 -4.58 20.24 -7.73
C MET A 122 -4.59 19.68 -6.28
N LEU A 123 -4.51 18.37 -6.14
CA LEU A 123 -4.46 17.63 -4.89
C LEU A 123 -3.25 16.63 -4.87
N TYR A 124 -2.28 16.82 -5.77
CA TYR A 124 -0.92 16.28 -5.60
C TYR A 124 -0.22 16.97 -4.43
N SER A 125 -0.54 16.51 -3.23
CA SER A 125 0.26 16.78 -2.04
C SER A 125 1.71 16.39 -2.32
N LYS A 126 2.68 17.16 -1.81
CA LYS A 126 4.14 16.89 -1.74
C LYS A 126 4.50 15.42 -1.47
N THR A 127 3.57 14.71 -0.85
CA THR A 127 3.69 13.36 -0.33
C THR A 127 3.46 12.27 -1.38
N THR A 128 2.62 12.50 -2.40
CA THR A 128 2.50 11.56 -3.53
C THR A 128 3.77 11.59 -4.38
N ASP A 129 4.36 12.77 -4.58
CA ASP A 129 5.65 12.92 -5.29
C ASP A 129 6.80 12.25 -4.52
N GLU A 130 6.82 12.39 -3.19
CA GLU A 130 7.77 11.69 -2.32
C GLU A 130 7.60 10.17 -2.38
N MET A 131 6.36 9.66 -2.37
CA MET A 131 6.10 8.23 -2.51
C MET A 131 6.50 7.69 -3.89
N ILE A 132 6.19 8.41 -4.98
CA ILE A 132 6.61 8.05 -6.33
C ILE A 132 8.14 8.06 -6.44
N ARG A 133 8.81 9.04 -5.83
CA ARG A 133 10.28 9.10 -5.75
C ARG A 133 10.85 7.87 -5.08
N LYS A 134 10.32 7.50 -3.91
CA LYS A 134 10.76 6.33 -3.14
C LYS A 134 10.58 5.05 -3.94
N LEU A 135 9.41 4.87 -4.56
CA LEU A 135 9.12 3.72 -5.42
C LEU A 135 10.08 3.64 -6.62
N ASN A 136 10.34 4.76 -7.29
CA ASN A 136 11.31 4.81 -8.39
C ASN A 136 12.73 4.45 -7.94
N GLY A 137 13.14 4.89 -6.75
CA GLY A 137 14.41 4.50 -6.13
C GLY A 137 14.52 2.98 -5.99
N LEU A 138 13.48 2.34 -5.42
CA LEU A 138 13.43 0.89 -5.23
C LEU A 138 13.43 0.11 -6.56
N ILE A 139 12.73 0.61 -7.59
CA ILE A 139 12.74 -0.01 -8.93
C ILE A 139 14.16 -0.06 -9.50
N VAL A 140 14.89 1.06 -9.41
CA VAL A 140 16.26 1.14 -9.92
C VAL A 140 17.17 0.23 -9.10
N GLU A 141 17.08 0.27 -7.78
CA GLU A 141 17.92 -0.55 -6.90
C GLU A 141 17.70 -2.05 -7.10
N ALA A 142 16.45 -2.49 -7.30
CA ALA A 142 16.12 -3.87 -7.60
C ALA A 142 16.73 -4.31 -8.95
N GLY A 143 16.60 -3.48 -10.00
CA GLY A 143 17.21 -3.74 -11.31
C GLY A 143 18.75 -3.77 -11.27
N GLU A 144 19.37 -2.85 -10.52
CA GLU A 144 20.82 -2.84 -10.32
C GLU A 144 21.30 -4.08 -9.56
N THR A 145 20.54 -4.54 -8.58
CA THR A 145 20.81 -5.77 -7.84
C THR A 145 20.79 -6.99 -8.76
N ALA A 146 19.79 -7.12 -9.64
CA ALA A 146 19.73 -8.19 -10.63
C ALA A 146 20.94 -8.20 -11.57
N VAL A 147 21.29 -7.03 -12.12
CA VAL A 147 22.46 -6.86 -13.00
C VAL A 147 23.76 -7.20 -12.27
N TYR A 148 23.90 -6.75 -11.02
CA TYR A 148 25.07 -7.02 -10.19
C TYR A 148 25.24 -8.53 -9.94
N ILE A 149 24.16 -9.23 -9.62
CA ILE A 149 24.20 -10.69 -9.39
C ILE A 149 24.62 -11.41 -10.66
N ARG A 150 24.02 -11.13 -11.81
CA ARG A 150 24.39 -11.78 -13.09
C ARG A 150 25.86 -11.57 -13.46
N LYS A 151 26.42 -10.40 -13.16
CA LYS A 151 27.82 -10.07 -13.44
C LYS A 151 28.80 -10.83 -12.52
N ASN A 152 28.36 -11.27 -11.34
CA ASN A 152 29.24 -11.80 -10.30
C ASN A 152 28.92 -13.24 -9.85
N LYS A 153 27.81 -13.85 -10.31
CA LYS A 153 27.34 -15.20 -9.91
C LYS A 153 28.32 -16.37 -10.10
N GLY A 154 29.32 -16.23 -10.98
CA GLY A 154 30.35 -17.25 -11.26
C GLY A 154 31.76 -16.87 -10.80
N LYS A 155 31.92 -15.81 -10.01
CA LYS A 155 33.23 -15.32 -9.56
C LYS A 155 33.57 -15.93 -8.19
N GLY A 156 34.03 -17.18 -8.16
CA GLY A 156 34.50 -17.78 -6.91
C GLY A 156 35.36 -19.04 -7.04
N GLY A 157 35.93 -19.30 -8.22
CA GLY A 157 36.78 -20.47 -8.45
C GLY A 157 36.01 -21.75 -8.81
N ASP A 158 36.72 -22.87 -8.88
CA ASP A 158 36.16 -24.17 -9.28
C ASP A 158 35.06 -24.64 -8.31
N GLY A 159 33.98 -25.23 -8.82
CA GLY A 159 32.82 -25.67 -8.04
C GLY A 159 31.74 -24.62 -7.74
N THR A 160 31.98 -23.32 -7.99
CA THR A 160 30.92 -22.29 -7.83
C THR A 160 29.83 -22.34 -8.90
N ALA A 161 30.10 -22.99 -10.04
CA ALA A 161 29.14 -23.23 -11.12
C ALA A 161 27.84 -23.93 -10.63
N ALA A 162 27.94 -24.78 -9.60
CA ALA A 162 26.79 -25.48 -9.03
C ALA A 162 25.74 -24.53 -8.41
N TYR A 163 26.12 -23.29 -8.12
CA TYR A 163 25.27 -22.27 -7.50
C TYR A 163 24.73 -21.26 -8.53
N GLU A 164 25.16 -21.32 -9.80
CA GLU A 164 24.77 -20.34 -10.82
C GLU A 164 23.26 -20.34 -11.07
N THR A 165 22.62 -21.50 -11.02
CA THR A 165 21.16 -21.63 -11.18
C THR A 165 20.42 -20.93 -10.04
N PHE A 166 20.92 -21.04 -8.81
CA PHE A 166 20.38 -20.32 -7.65
C PHE A 166 20.55 -18.81 -7.82
N TRP A 167 21.75 -18.34 -8.16
CA TRP A 167 21.99 -16.91 -8.32
C TRP A 167 21.25 -16.31 -9.52
N GLU A 168 21.06 -17.06 -10.61
CA GLU A 168 20.20 -16.62 -11.70
C GLU A 168 18.73 -16.53 -11.27
N HIS A 169 18.26 -17.46 -10.44
CA HIS A 169 16.92 -17.39 -9.85
C HIS A 169 16.76 -16.14 -8.98
N VAL A 170 17.75 -15.81 -8.13
CA VAL A 170 17.74 -14.59 -7.30
C VAL A 170 17.74 -13.34 -8.19
N ALA A 171 18.58 -13.29 -9.23
CA ALA A 171 18.59 -12.17 -10.18
C ALA A 171 17.23 -12.01 -10.89
N HIS A 172 16.60 -13.12 -11.27
CA HIS A 172 15.26 -13.10 -11.87
C HIS A 172 14.20 -12.60 -10.89
N ARG A 173 14.27 -12.96 -9.60
CA ARG A 173 13.37 -12.40 -8.58
C ARG A 173 13.55 -10.90 -8.39
N ALA A 174 14.78 -10.41 -8.40
CA ALA A 174 15.06 -8.98 -8.33
C ALA A 174 14.50 -8.20 -9.53
N ASP A 175 14.62 -8.75 -10.75
CA ASP A 175 13.97 -8.17 -11.94
C ASP A 175 12.44 -8.19 -11.83
N LYS A 176 11.87 -9.32 -11.39
CA LYS A 176 10.42 -9.44 -11.20
C LYS A 176 9.90 -8.43 -10.19
N LEU A 177 10.63 -8.22 -9.09
CA LEU A 177 10.31 -7.18 -8.11
C LEU A 177 10.31 -5.79 -8.76
N ALA A 178 11.32 -5.48 -9.56
CA ALA A 178 11.39 -4.22 -10.31
C ALA A 178 10.21 -4.08 -11.29
N GLU A 179 9.81 -5.15 -11.99
CA GLU A 179 8.65 -5.18 -12.89
C GLU A 179 7.33 -4.97 -12.14
N GLN A 180 7.11 -5.64 -11.01
CA GLN A 180 5.89 -5.51 -10.20
C GLN A 180 5.74 -4.10 -9.61
N LEU A 181 6.82 -3.53 -9.10
CA LEU A 181 6.84 -2.15 -8.61
C LEU A 181 6.49 -1.16 -9.73
N LYS A 182 6.98 -1.43 -10.93
CA LYS A 182 6.74 -0.61 -12.12
C LYS A 182 5.33 -0.75 -12.68
N GLU A 183 4.74 -1.95 -12.64
CA GLU A 183 3.31 -2.17 -12.90
C GLU A 183 2.45 -1.41 -11.89
N SER A 184 2.80 -1.50 -10.60
CA SER A 184 2.11 -0.78 -9.53
C SER A 184 2.17 0.74 -9.75
N LEU A 185 3.34 1.26 -10.15
CA LEU A 185 3.49 2.65 -10.57
C LEU A 185 2.65 3.00 -11.82
N GLY A 186 2.52 2.07 -12.76
CA GLY A 186 1.67 2.22 -13.93
C GLY A 186 0.19 2.35 -13.57
N ARG A 187 -0.29 1.52 -12.64
CA ARG A 187 -1.67 1.57 -12.12
C ARG A 187 -1.95 2.88 -11.39
N VAL A 188 -1.01 3.33 -10.57
CA VAL A 188 -1.02 4.65 -9.91
C VAL A 188 -1.25 5.80 -10.91
N LYS A 189 -0.75 5.68 -12.15
CA LYS A 189 -0.97 6.68 -13.21
C LYS A 189 -2.26 6.51 -13.98
N ALA A 190 -2.70 5.29 -14.22
CA ALA A 190 -4.02 5.05 -14.82
C ALA A 190 -5.14 5.60 -13.90
N ILE A 191 -4.93 5.56 -12.58
CA ILE A 191 -5.82 6.21 -11.61
C ILE A 191 -5.66 7.74 -11.64
N ALA A 192 -4.50 8.30 -11.99
CA ALA A 192 -4.37 9.75 -12.21
C ALA A 192 -5.24 10.28 -13.38
N GLU A 193 -5.63 9.40 -14.31
CA GLU A 193 -6.57 9.70 -15.41
C GLU A 193 -8.06 9.58 -14.96
N CYS A 194 -8.34 9.08 -13.74
CA CYS A 194 -9.67 8.98 -13.13
C CYS A 194 -9.61 9.34 -11.63
N PRO A 195 -9.99 10.56 -11.23
CA PRO A 195 -9.55 11.20 -9.98
C PRO A 195 -10.12 10.53 -8.73
N ASP A 196 -9.41 9.50 -8.29
CA ASP A 196 -9.45 8.87 -6.99
C ASP A 196 -8.01 8.85 -6.46
N GLU A 197 -7.67 9.86 -5.70
CA GLU A 197 -6.32 10.01 -5.15
C GLU A 197 -6.01 9.09 -3.99
N ILE A 198 -7.04 8.46 -3.45
CA ILE A 198 -6.92 7.72 -2.20
C ILE A 198 -6.54 6.28 -2.51
N SER A 199 -7.17 5.67 -3.50
CA SER A 199 -6.73 4.40 -4.08
C SER A 199 -5.29 4.49 -4.54
N THR A 200 -4.92 5.60 -5.21
CA THR A 200 -3.55 5.85 -5.68
C THR A 200 -2.53 5.78 -4.53
N ARG A 201 -2.82 6.44 -3.41
CA ARG A 201 -1.95 6.47 -2.21
C ARG A 201 -1.83 5.09 -1.58
N PHE A 202 -2.92 4.34 -1.45
CA PHE A 202 -2.90 2.98 -0.93
C PHE A 202 -2.15 1.99 -1.82
N PHE A 203 -2.29 2.08 -3.14
CA PHE A 203 -1.54 1.23 -4.05
C PHE A 203 -0.03 1.44 -3.92
N ILE A 204 0.43 2.68 -3.71
CA ILE A 204 1.85 2.95 -3.49
C ILE A 204 2.34 2.36 -2.16
N ILE A 205 1.56 2.51 -1.08
CA ILE A 205 1.89 1.89 0.22
C ILE A 205 2.07 0.39 0.04
N LYS A 206 1.04 -0.26 -0.51
CA LYS A 206 1.04 -1.70 -0.68
C LYS A 206 2.21 -2.16 -1.53
N ALA A 207 2.51 -1.47 -2.63
CA ALA A 207 3.65 -1.79 -3.47
C ALA A 207 4.99 -1.69 -2.72
N ILE A 208 5.15 -0.71 -1.82
CA ILE A 208 6.37 -0.53 -1.05
C ILE A 208 6.47 -1.54 0.09
N GLU A 209 5.37 -1.85 0.76
CA GLU A 209 5.31 -2.93 1.77
C GLU A 209 5.61 -4.29 1.13
N ASP A 210 4.98 -4.60 -0.01
CA ASP A 210 5.24 -5.82 -0.79
C ASP A 210 6.71 -5.89 -1.22
N ALA A 211 7.31 -4.77 -1.63
CA ALA A 211 8.72 -4.73 -2.00
C ALA A 211 9.66 -4.93 -0.81
N ALA A 212 9.36 -4.33 0.34
CA ALA A 212 10.11 -4.56 1.58
C ALA A 212 10.07 -6.03 1.97
N PHE A 213 8.91 -6.67 1.85
CA PHE A 213 8.74 -8.09 2.12
C PHE A 213 9.54 -8.99 1.16
N GLU A 214 9.36 -8.81 -0.16
CA GLU A 214 10.01 -9.64 -1.18
C GLU A 214 11.54 -9.51 -1.14
N SER A 215 12.04 -8.29 -0.95
CA SER A 215 13.49 -8.04 -0.82
C SER A 215 14.06 -8.63 0.46
N ALA A 216 13.35 -8.56 1.60
CA ALA A 216 13.76 -9.22 2.84
C ALA A 216 13.80 -10.74 2.71
N LEU A 217 12.82 -11.35 2.05
CA LEU A 217 12.82 -12.79 1.77
C LEU A 217 13.99 -13.19 0.87
N MET A 218 14.29 -12.38 -0.15
CA MET A 218 15.45 -12.60 -1.03
C MET A 218 16.78 -12.49 -0.27
N ALA A 219 16.92 -11.48 0.59
CA ALA A 219 18.08 -11.30 1.47
C ALA A 219 18.26 -12.51 2.41
N PHE A 220 17.18 -12.96 3.04
CA PHE A 220 17.18 -14.16 3.88
C PHE A 220 17.63 -15.41 3.10
N GLN A 221 17.06 -15.66 1.92
CA GLN A 221 17.37 -16.85 1.13
C GLN A 221 18.82 -16.85 0.63
N THR A 222 19.36 -15.69 0.27
CA THR A 222 20.77 -15.55 -0.17
C THR A 222 21.75 -15.72 1.00
N GLY A 223 21.42 -15.19 2.18
CA GLY A 223 22.19 -15.41 3.40
C GLY A 223 22.17 -16.88 3.83
N LEU A 224 21.01 -17.53 3.83
CA LEU A 224 20.87 -18.96 4.15
C LEU A 224 21.64 -19.83 3.16
N MET A 225 21.58 -19.51 1.86
CA MET A 225 22.36 -20.24 0.85
C MET A 225 23.87 -20.05 1.04
N THR A 226 24.30 -18.84 1.38
CA THR A 226 25.70 -18.55 1.70
C THR A 226 26.16 -19.32 2.94
N ALA A 227 25.33 -19.39 3.98
CA ALA A 227 25.60 -20.17 5.19
C ALA A 227 25.72 -21.68 4.93
N ARG A 228 24.95 -22.21 3.97
CA ARG A 228 25.01 -23.60 3.50
C ARG A 228 26.21 -23.89 2.60
N ALA A 229 26.77 -22.88 1.94
CA ALA A 229 27.91 -23.05 1.06
C ALA A 229 29.15 -23.48 1.87
N ILE A 230 30.03 -24.23 1.21
CA ILE A 230 31.33 -24.59 1.78
C ILE A 230 32.15 -23.32 2.08
N PRO A 231 32.99 -23.31 3.13
CA PRO A 231 33.69 -22.11 3.59
C PRO A 231 34.44 -21.34 2.49
N GLU A 232 35.03 -22.06 1.54
CA GLU A 232 35.80 -21.52 0.41
C GLU A 232 34.94 -20.65 -0.51
N HIS A 233 33.65 -20.97 -0.67
CA HIS A 233 32.73 -20.25 -1.53
C HIS A 233 32.02 -19.08 -0.83
N ARG A 234 32.02 -19.04 0.52
CA ARG A 234 31.30 -18.01 1.29
C ARG A 234 31.82 -16.61 1.00
N GLU A 235 33.13 -16.45 0.89
CA GLU A 235 33.76 -15.16 0.58
C GLU A 235 33.38 -14.64 -0.81
N ALA A 236 33.22 -15.54 -1.79
CA ALA A 236 32.76 -15.19 -3.13
C ALA A 236 31.28 -14.75 -3.16
N PHE A 237 30.45 -15.33 -2.30
CA PHE A 237 29.01 -15.03 -2.22
C PHE A 237 28.69 -13.83 -1.33
N ARG A 238 29.59 -13.45 -0.42
CA ARG A 238 29.38 -12.34 0.52
C ARG A 238 28.98 -11.01 -0.16
N PRO A 239 29.61 -10.57 -1.27
CA PRO A 239 29.20 -9.35 -1.96
C PRO A 239 27.79 -9.44 -2.56
N LEU A 240 27.39 -10.62 -3.07
CA LEU A 240 26.06 -10.86 -3.62
C LEU A 240 24.98 -10.79 -2.52
N CYS A 241 25.26 -11.42 -1.37
CA CYS A 241 24.40 -11.38 -0.20
C CYS A 241 24.26 -9.94 0.34
N ASN A 242 25.37 -9.19 0.40
CA ASN A 242 25.35 -7.79 0.83
C ASN A 242 24.49 -6.93 -0.08
N GLN A 243 24.55 -7.13 -1.39
CA GLN A 243 23.70 -6.40 -2.34
C GLN A 243 22.20 -6.62 -2.06
N CYS A 244 21.80 -7.87 -1.79
CA CYS A 244 20.42 -8.19 -1.45
C CYS A 244 20.00 -7.60 -0.09
N ASN A 245 20.91 -7.61 0.89
CA ASN A 245 20.68 -7.00 2.21
C ASN A 245 20.48 -5.48 2.12
N THR A 246 21.27 -4.78 1.29
CA THR A 246 21.12 -3.33 1.09
C THR A 246 19.75 -2.99 0.53
N LEU A 247 19.31 -3.70 -0.53
CA LEU A 247 17.98 -3.52 -1.12
C LEU A 247 16.88 -3.75 -0.07
N ALA A 248 16.98 -4.83 0.71
CA ALA A 248 16.01 -5.13 1.75
C ALA A 248 15.95 -4.05 2.84
N GLN A 249 17.10 -3.54 3.27
CA GLN A 249 17.18 -2.49 4.28
C GLN A 249 16.57 -1.17 3.78
N HIS A 250 16.89 -0.75 2.56
CA HIS A 250 16.31 0.44 1.97
C HIS A 250 14.80 0.31 1.78
N ALA A 251 14.33 -0.80 1.19
CA ALA A 251 12.90 -1.04 1.01
C ALA A 251 12.13 -1.00 2.34
N ARG A 252 12.71 -1.55 3.41
CA ARG A 252 12.14 -1.48 4.76
C ARG A 252 12.08 -0.06 5.30
N LEU A 253 13.17 0.71 5.21
CA LEU A 253 13.19 2.11 5.67
C LEU A 253 12.15 2.95 4.92
N GLU A 254 11.96 2.68 3.62
CA GLU A 254 10.94 3.36 2.85
C GLU A 254 9.52 2.97 3.25
N ALA A 255 9.27 1.70 3.57
CA ALA A 255 7.99 1.24 4.11
C ALA A 255 7.69 1.87 5.49
N GLU A 256 8.67 1.90 6.39
CA GLU A 256 8.54 2.51 7.74
C GLU A 256 8.23 4.01 7.64
N ALA A 257 9.01 4.74 6.83
CA ALA A 257 8.79 6.18 6.64
C ALA A 257 7.44 6.51 6.00
N ILE A 258 6.89 5.59 5.20
CA ILE A 258 5.54 5.73 4.64
C ILE A 258 4.49 5.41 5.70
N ALA A 259 4.66 4.36 6.49
CA ALA A 259 3.73 4.02 7.57
C ALA A 259 3.60 5.15 8.61
N GLU A 260 4.70 5.76 9.04
CA GLU A 260 4.70 6.93 9.95
C GLU A 260 3.93 8.10 9.34
N PHE A 261 4.22 8.40 8.07
CA PHE A 261 3.57 9.47 7.33
C PHE A 261 2.05 9.26 7.20
N PHE A 262 1.61 8.02 6.95
CA PHE A 262 0.19 7.74 6.84
C PHE A 262 -0.51 7.87 8.17
N ASN A 263 0.09 7.48 9.30
CA ASN A 263 -0.56 7.69 10.60
C ASN A 263 -0.97 9.15 10.83
N GLU A 264 -0.18 10.12 10.32
CA GLU A 264 -0.50 11.55 10.43
C GLU A 264 -1.63 12.03 9.49
N LEU A 265 -1.88 11.35 8.38
CA LEU A 265 -2.90 11.73 7.38
C LEU A 265 -4.08 10.77 7.26
N THR A 266 -4.04 9.66 8.00
CA THR A 266 -4.98 8.54 7.89
C THR A 266 -6.42 9.01 8.07
N GLU A 267 -6.68 9.88 9.05
CA GLU A 267 -8.01 10.43 9.28
C GLU A 267 -8.51 11.30 8.13
N LEU A 268 -7.65 12.17 7.59
CA LEU A 268 -8.00 13.09 6.51
C LEU A 268 -8.27 12.33 5.19
N ILE A 269 -7.45 11.30 4.92
CA ILE A 269 -7.58 10.43 3.76
C ILE A 269 -8.87 9.63 3.87
N PHE A 270 -9.13 8.98 5.01
CA PHE A 270 -10.39 8.24 5.18
C PHE A 270 -11.60 9.15 5.15
N GLN A 271 -11.53 10.36 5.70
CA GLN A 271 -12.65 11.31 5.61
C GLN A 271 -12.97 11.70 4.16
N ASP A 272 -11.95 11.96 3.32
CA ASP A 272 -12.16 12.23 1.89
C ASP A 272 -12.71 10.98 1.15
N MET A 273 -12.27 9.76 1.51
CA MET A 273 -12.81 8.51 0.93
C MET A 273 -14.30 8.40 1.20
N ARG A 274 -14.69 8.61 2.46
CA ARG A 274 -16.09 8.51 2.89
C ARG A 274 -16.96 9.51 2.16
N GLN A 275 -16.48 10.76 2.04
CA GLN A 275 -17.21 11.81 1.32
C GLN A 275 -17.33 11.50 -0.19
N ARG A 276 -16.26 11.04 -0.85
CA ARG A 276 -16.30 10.68 -2.28
C ARG A 276 -17.19 9.47 -2.55
N ALA A 277 -17.07 8.42 -1.73
CA ALA A 277 -17.94 7.24 -1.81
C ALA A 277 -19.40 7.66 -1.70
N GLN A 278 -19.75 8.44 -0.68
CA GLN A 278 -21.11 8.93 -0.46
C GLN A 278 -21.61 9.80 -1.62
N MET A 279 -20.77 10.67 -2.17
CA MET A 279 -21.10 11.50 -3.33
C MET A 279 -21.42 10.65 -4.56
N LYS A 280 -20.58 9.65 -4.89
CA LYS A 280 -20.78 8.77 -6.05
C LYS A 280 -22.06 7.94 -5.93
N ILE A 281 -22.29 7.36 -4.76
CA ILE A 281 -23.50 6.58 -4.45
C ILE A 281 -24.75 7.46 -4.57
N GLN A 282 -24.71 8.65 -3.96
CA GLN A 282 -25.83 9.58 -4.02
C GLN A 282 -26.11 10.04 -5.45
N HIS A 283 -25.05 10.33 -6.22
CA HIS A 283 -25.19 10.72 -7.63
C HIS A 283 -25.84 9.62 -8.47
N ALA A 284 -25.37 8.37 -8.35
CA ALA A 284 -25.97 7.23 -9.04
C ALA A 284 -27.43 7.04 -8.64
N ALA A 285 -27.74 7.13 -7.35
CA ALA A 285 -29.11 7.05 -6.84
C ALA A 285 -30.01 8.18 -7.39
N ASP A 286 -29.51 9.40 -7.49
CA ASP A 286 -30.28 10.54 -8.01
C ASP A 286 -30.56 10.37 -9.51
N VAL A 287 -29.59 9.88 -10.29
CA VAL A 287 -29.79 9.52 -11.70
C VAL A 287 -30.84 8.41 -11.85
N GLY A 288 -30.81 7.40 -10.98
CA GLY A 288 -31.83 6.35 -10.94
C GLY A 288 -33.23 6.90 -10.62
N LYS A 289 -33.37 7.76 -9.61
CA LYS A 289 -34.64 8.41 -9.25
C LYS A 289 -35.19 9.25 -10.41
N GLU A 290 -34.33 9.98 -11.14
CA GLU A 290 -34.76 10.75 -12.32
C GLU A 290 -35.24 9.83 -13.45
N ALA A 291 -34.55 8.71 -13.68
CA ALA A 291 -34.95 7.72 -14.67
C ALA A 291 -36.33 7.09 -14.34
N ALA A 292 -36.57 6.75 -13.08
CA ALA A 292 -37.86 6.26 -12.62
C ALA A 292 -38.96 7.32 -12.80
N LEU A 293 -38.70 8.58 -12.46
CA LEU A 293 -39.67 9.68 -12.59
C LEU A 293 -40.13 9.86 -14.05
N LYS A 294 -39.22 9.77 -15.02
CA LYS A 294 -39.55 9.86 -16.47
C LYS A 294 -40.47 8.74 -16.95
N LEU A 295 -40.44 7.59 -16.30
CA LEU A 295 -41.26 6.41 -16.60
C LEU A 295 -42.56 6.37 -15.77
N SER A 296 -42.72 7.28 -14.80
CA SER A 296 -43.83 7.30 -13.85
C SER A 296 -45.09 8.01 -14.38
N ASP A 297 -45.12 8.38 -15.67
CA ASP A 297 -46.33 8.94 -16.28
C ASP A 297 -47.47 7.89 -16.24
N PRO A 298 -48.63 8.19 -15.62
CA PRO A 298 -49.77 7.29 -15.57
C PRO A 298 -50.31 6.85 -16.94
N MET A 299 -49.95 7.59 -18.00
CA MET A 299 -50.31 7.27 -19.38
C MET A 299 -49.31 6.30 -20.06
N CYS A 300 -48.18 6.00 -19.42
CA CYS A 300 -47.16 5.08 -19.92
C CYS A 300 -47.28 3.69 -19.26
N PRO A 301 -47.16 2.57 -20.02
CA PRO A 301 -47.31 1.21 -19.49
C PRO A 301 -46.08 0.70 -18.71
N TYR A 302 -45.13 1.58 -18.38
CA TYR A 302 -43.81 1.22 -17.86
C TYR A 302 -43.69 1.34 -16.34
N ALA A 303 -44.82 1.37 -15.62
CA ALA A 303 -44.85 1.46 -14.16
C ALA A 303 -44.01 0.38 -13.47
N TYR A 304 -44.01 -0.85 -14.00
CA TYR A 304 -43.18 -1.94 -13.46
C TYR A 304 -41.66 -1.69 -13.59
N ILE A 305 -41.23 -1.02 -14.67
CA ILE A 305 -39.83 -0.60 -14.86
C ILE A 305 -39.54 0.58 -13.94
N ALA A 306 -40.45 1.55 -13.86
CA ALA A 306 -40.31 2.72 -12.99
C ALA A 306 -40.15 2.31 -11.52
N ASP A 307 -41.00 1.39 -11.04
CA ASP A 307 -40.98 0.89 -9.67
C ASP A 307 -39.66 0.17 -9.34
N GLU A 308 -39.18 -0.71 -10.23
CA GLU A 308 -37.93 -1.44 -10.00
C GLU A 308 -36.71 -0.49 -10.01
N VAL A 309 -36.65 0.45 -10.97
CA VAL A 309 -35.59 1.48 -11.01
C VAL A 309 -35.61 2.33 -9.73
N GLN A 310 -36.80 2.73 -9.28
CA GLN A 310 -36.98 3.51 -8.06
C GLN A 310 -36.52 2.73 -6.82
N GLN A 311 -36.85 1.43 -6.73
CA GLN A 311 -36.43 0.59 -5.61
C GLN A 311 -34.91 0.44 -5.55
N ILE A 312 -34.26 0.18 -6.69
CA ILE A 312 -32.78 0.10 -6.76
C ILE A 312 -32.17 1.43 -6.30
N ALA A 313 -32.66 2.55 -6.82
CA ALA A 313 -32.15 3.88 -6.51
C ALA A 313 -32.33 4.28 -5.04
N VAL A 314 -33.49 3.96 -4.43
CA VAL A 314 -33.75 4.22 -3.01
C VAL A 314 -32.91 3.31 -2.12
N SER A 315 -32.78 2.03 -2.47
CA SER A 315 -31.97 1.07 -1.70
C SER A 315 -30.50 1.48 -1.69
N LEU A 316 -29.97 1.90 -2.85
CA LEU A 316 -28.62 2.42 -2.99
C LEU A 316 -28.41 3.71 -2.16
N SER A 317 -29.41 4.60 -2.14
CA SER A 317 -29.37 5.87 -1.39
C SER A 317 -29.40 5.69 0.14
N ASN A 318 -30.01 4.63 0.63
CA ASN A 318 -30.24 4.39 2.06
C ASN A 318 -29.22 3.43 2.68
N MET A 319 -28.36 2.80 1.86
CA MET A 319 -27.36 1.86 2.35
C MET A 319 -26.30 2.61 3.18
N PRO A 320 -26.09 2.24 4.46
CA PRO A 320 -25.01 2.82 5.25
C PRO A 320 -23.67 2.45 4.62
N LEU A 321 -22.73 3.39 4.56
CA LEU A 321 -21.47 3.17 3.84
C LEU A 321 -20.64 2.01 4.43
N GLU A 322 -20.83 1.74 5.72
CA GLU A 322 -20.18 0.66 6.46
C GLU A 322 -20.60 -0.74 5.95
N GLU A 323 -21.77 -0.85 5.32
CA GLU A 323 -22.32 -2.11 4.80
C GLU A 323 -22.09 -2.28 3.29
N ILE A 324 -21.50 -1.28 2.64
CA ILE A 324 -21.27 -1.33 1.19
C ILE A 324 -20.09 -2.24 0.87
N THR A 325 -20.35 -3.23 0.02
CA THR A 325 -19.36 -4.16 -0.50
C THR A 325 -19.46 -4.20 -2.02
N VAL A 326 -18.38 -4.61 -2.69
CA VAL A 326 -18.43 -4.85 -4.15
C VAL A 326 -19.55 -5.84 -4.48
N TYR A 327 -19.73 -6.88 -3.67
CA TYR A 327 -20.81 -7.86 -3.82
C TYR A 327 -22.21 -7.25 -3.76
N SER A 328 -22.49 -6.38 -2.78
CA SER A 328 -23.81 -5.73 -2.67
C SER A 328 -24.07 -4.78 -3.84
N LEU A 329 -23.05 -4.11 -4.37
CA LEU A 329 -23.18 -3.27 -5.56
C LEU A 329 -23.39 -4.10 -6.84
N GLU A 330 -22.71 -5.24 -6.98
CA GLU A 330 -22.93 -6.18 -8.09
C GLU A 330 -24.36 -6.73 -8.10
N GLU A 331 -24.96 -6.97 -6.94
CA GLU A 331 -26.37 -7.38 -6.84
C GLU A 331 -27.31 -6.32 -7.46
N TYR A 332 -27.11 -5.05 -7.14
CA TYR A 332 -27.86 -3.94 -7.76
C TYR A 332 -27.60 -3.84 -9.27
N ARG A 333 -26.36 -4.07 -9.71
CA ARG A 333 -25.98 -4.07 -11.12
C ARG A 333 -26.74 -5.15 -11.90
N ILE A 334 -26.80 -6.37 -11.36
CA ILE A 334 -27.54 -7.49 -11.97
C ILE A 334 -29.03 -7.16 -12.06
N ARG A 335 -29.62 -6.61 -10.99
CA ARG A 335 -31.03 -6.16 -11.02
C ARG A 335 -31.27 -5.11 -12.09
N LEU A 336 -30.37 -4.13 -12.21
CA LEU A 336 -30.47 -3.06 -13.20
C LEU A 336 -30.26 -3.57 -14.64
N GLU A 337 -29.42 -4.59 -14.86
CA GLU A 337 -29.26 -5.24 -16.17
C GLU A 337 -30.54 -5.97 -16.62
N ASN A 338 -31.26 -6.60 -15.69
CA ASN A 338 -32.55 -7.22 -15.98
C ASN A 338 -33.59 -6.17 -16.41
N VAL A 339 -33.63 -5.03 -15.72
CA VAL A 339 -34.49 -3.88 -16.06
C VAL A 339 -34.11 -3.29 -17.42
N ALA A 340 -32.82 -3.08 -17.69
CA ALA A 340 -32.35 -2.57 -18.97
C ALA A 340 -32.72 -3.51 -20.13
N SER A 341 -32.62 -4.82 -19.92
CA SER A 341 -33.03 -5.82 -20.92
C SER A 341 -34.53 -5.76 -21.22
N ALA A 342 -35.38 -5.55 -20.20
CA ALA A 342 -36.82 -5.34 -20.40
C ALA A 342 -37.10 -4.05 -21.18
N ALA A 343 -36.40 -2.96 -20.84
CA ALA A 343 -36.50 -1.67 -21.53
C ALA A 343 -36.05 -1.74 -23.00
N ASP A 344 -35.02 -2.52 -23.32
CA ASP A 344 -34.58 -2.74 -24.70
C ASP A 344 -35.64 -3.49 -25.52
N MET A 345 -36.26 -4.51 -24.93
CA MET A 345 -37.34 -5.26 -25.58
C MET A 345 -38.57 -4.39 -25.86
N ASP A 346 -38.92 -3.51 -24.92
CA ASP A 346 -40.04 -2.56 -25.11
C ASP A 346 -39.68 -1.41 -26.06
N SER A 347 -38.42 -0.98 -26.10
CA SER A 347 -37.91 -0.04 -27.10
C SER A 347 -38.05 -0.58 -28.53
N LEU A 348 -37.87 -1.89 -28.74
CA LEU A 348 -38.10 -2.54 -30.02
C LEU A 348 -39.58 -2.59 -30.41
N ARG A 349 -40.48 -2.72 -29.41
CA ARG A 349 -41.93 -2.72 -29.62
C ARG A 349 -42.48 -1.33 -29.91
N ALA A 350 -41.92 -0.29 -29.29
CA ALA A 350 -42.34 1.10 -29.45
C ALA A 350 -41.13 2.05 -29.69
N PRO A 351 -40.54 2.06 -30.90
CA PRO A 351 -39.33 2.85 -31.18
C PRO A 351 -39.46 4.35 -30.93
N SER A 352 -40.67 4.91 -31.05
CA SER A 352 -40.96 6.32 -30.77
C SER A 352 -40.83 6.68 -29.28
N GLN A 353 -40.83 5.70 -28.39
CA GLN A 353 -40.73 5.86 -26.93
C GLN A 353 -39.34 5.55 -26.37
N LYS A 354 -38.37 5.22 -27.24
CA LYS A 354 -37.00 4.86 -26.84
C LYS A 354 -36.33 5.90 -25.92
N TYR A 355 -36.62 7.18 -26.13
CA TYR A 355 -36.07 8.28 -25.34
C TYR A 355 -36.42 8.20 -23.83
N LEU A 356 -37.51 7.50 -23.47
CA LEU A 356 -37.91 7.32 -22.07
C LEU A 356 -36.94 6.42 -21.30
N PHE A 357 -36.24 5.51 -21.99
CA PHE A 357 -35.35 4.52 -21.38
C PHE A 357 -33.88 4.96 -21.31
N GLU A 358 -33.51 6.11 -21.92
CA GLU A 358 -32.13 6.63 -21.90
C GLU A 358 -31.60 6.83 -20.46
N GLY A 359 -32.49 7.18 -19.52
CA GLY A 359 -32.15 7.32 -18.11
C GLY A 359 -31.65 6.02 -17.45
N ILE A 360 -32.12 4.86 -17.90
CA ILE A 360 -31.71 3.55 -17.36
C ILE A 360 -30.26 3.26 -17.75
N SER A 361 -29.88 3.57 -18.99
CA SER A 361 -28.50 3.43 -19.48
C SER A 361 -27.53 4.32 -18.69
N ASN A 362 -27.93 5.56 -18.41
CA ASN A 362 -27.14 6.48 -17.60
C ASN A 362 -27.00 5.99 -16.16
N PHE A 363 -28.08 5.47 -15.55
CA PHE A 363 -28.02 4.90 -14.21
C PHE A 363 -27.06 3.71 -14.15
N ARG A 364 -27.09 2.83 -15.17
CA ARG A 364 -26.17 1.69 -15.26
C ARG A 364 -24.71 2.15 -15.31
N GLN A 365 -24.41 3.13 -16.15
CA GLN A 365 -23.06 3.68 -16.25
C GLN A 365 -22.59 4.25 -14.89
N GLN A 366 -23.43 5.00 -14.19
CA GLN A 366 -23.07 5.56 -12.89
C GLN A 366 -22.89 4.47 -11.81
N LEU A 367 -23.67 3.40 -11.85
CA LEU A 367 -23.49 2.27 -10.95
C LEU A 367 -22.20 1.49 -11.24
N ASP A 368 -21.85 1.30 -12.51
CA ASP A 368 -20.56 0.71 -12.91
C ASP A 368 -19.38 1.58 -12.41
N GLU A 369 -19.49 2.91 -12.53
CA GLU A 369 -18.48 3.84 -12.00
C GLU A 369 -18.34 3.80 -10.46
N VAL A 370 -19.43 3.47 -9.74
CA VAL A 370 -19.39 3.25 -8.29
C VAL A 370 -18.69 1.92 -7.99
N ILE A 371 -19.04 0.85 -8.70
CA ILE A 371 -18.42 -0.48 -8.52
C ILE A 371 -16.92 -0.42 -8.77
N THR A 372 -16.50 0.16 -9.90
CA THR A 372 -15.08 0.33 -10.23
C THR A 372 -14.33 1.11 -9.15
N PHE A 373 -14.96 2.13 -8.55
CA PHE A 373 -14.37 2.86 -7.44
C PHE A 373 -14.18 1.99 -6.19
N PHE A 374 -15.15 1.14 -5.83
CA PHE A 374 -15.01 0.25 -4.67
C PHE A 374 -14.04 -0.91 -4.94
N GLU A 375 -13.95 -1.40 -6.18
CA GLU A 375 -12.96 -2.40 -6.61
C GLU A 375 -11.52 -1.88 -6.58
N SER A 376 -11.33 -0.56 -6.79
CA SER A 376 -10.01 0.06 -6.67
C SER A 376 -9.56 0.27 -5.22
N LEU A 377 -10.46 0.14 -4.23
CA LEU A 377 -10.10 0.26 -2.82
C LEU A 377 -9.47 -1.04 -2.29
N PRO A 378 -8.35 -0.98 -1.55
CA PRO A 378 -7.84 -2.13 -0.82
C PRO A 378 -8.84 -2.61 0.25
N GLU A 379 -8.98 -3.93 0.41
CA GLU A 379 -9.84 -4.51 1.47
C GLU A 379 -9.53 -3.96 2.86
N GLU A 380 -8.26 -3.71 3.18
CA GLU A 380 -7.89 -3.11 4.48
C GLU A 380 -8.37 -1.67 4.59
N ALA A 381 -8.30 -0.87 3.52
CA ALA A 381 -8.75 0.52 3.50
C ALA A 381 -10.27 0.64 3.67
N VAL A 382 -11.03 -0.26 3.05
CA VAL A 382 -12.48 -0.39 3.28
C VAL A 382 -12.74 -0.72 4.76
N ARG A 383 -12.07 -1.75 5.30
CA ARG A 383 -12.20 -2.10 6.73
C ARG A 383 -11.77 -0.96 7.67
N MET A 384 -10.83 -0.12 7.27
CA MET A 384 -10.28 1.00 8.04
C MET A 384 -11.14 2.27 8.02
N SER A 385 -11.75 2.56 6.87
CA SER A 385 -12.59 3.73 6.61
C SER A 385 -13.85 3.74 7.47
N TRP A 386 -14.43 2.56 7.70
CA TRP A 386 -15.80 2.40 8.21
C TRP A 386 -15.90 2.09 9.71
N GLN A 387 -14.79 1.91 10.43
CA GLN A 387 -14.81 1.72 11.89
C GLN A 387 -14.91 3.07 12.64
N THR A 388 -15.71 3.16 13.69
CA THR A 388 -15.89 4.37 14.51
C THR A 388 -14.67 4.75 15.36
N GLU A 389 -14.58 6.03 15.71
CA GLU A 389 -13.50 6.84 16.33
C GLU A 389 -12.82 6.31 17.63
N VAL A 390 -13.11 5.12 18.12
CA VAL A 390 -12.70 4.75 19.49
C VAL A 390 -11.31 4.09 19.52
N LYS A 391 -10.29 4.91 19.79
CA LYS A 391 -8.91 4.55 20.22
C LYS A 391 -8.05 3.78 19.19
N ARG A 392 -7.55 4.46 18.15
CA ARG A 392 -6.68 3.85 17.11
C ARG A 392 -5.17 3.98 17.31
N ASP A 393 -4.68 4.83 18.20
CA ASP A 393 -3.29 5.33 18.10
C ASP A 393 -2.17 4.47 18.73
N SER A 394 -2.46 3.35 19.39
CA SER A 394 -1.37 2.51 19.93
C SER A 394 -1.54 1.01 19.70
N ALA A 395 -2.77 0.48 19.64
CA ALA A 395 -3.01 -0.96 19.58
C ALA A 395 -2.77 -1.58 18.18
N ARG A 396 -2.96 -0.80 17.11
CA ARG A 396 -2.96 -1.29 15.72
C ARG A 396 -1.56 -1.49 15.13
N SER A 397 -0.62 -0.61 15.47
CA SER A 397 0.81 -0.80 15.18
C SER A 397 1.32 -2.09 15.85
N THR A 398 0.86 -2.35 17.08
CA THR A 398 1.21 -3.57 17.82
C THR A 398 0.62 -4.83 17.19
N GLU A 399 -0.65 -4.82 16.79
CA GLU A 399 -1.31 -5.98 16.16
C GLU A 399 -0.65 -6.38 14.82
N LYS A 400 -0.42 -5.41 13.92
CA LYS A 400 0.27 -5.67 12.63
C LYS A 400 1.70 -6.19 12.88
N MET A 401 2.43 -5.57 13.80
CA MET A 401 3.78 -5.99 14.18
C MET A 401 3.83 -7.46 14.66
N TYR A 402 2.86 -7.91 15.46
CA TYR A 402 2.82 -9.31 15.92
C TYR A 402 2.33 -10.29 14.86
N ALA A 403 1.45 -9.87 13.96
CA ALA A 403 1.06 -10.66 12.80
C ALA A 403 2.25 -10.88 11.85
N ASP A 404 3.02 -9.82 11.58
CA ASP A 404 4.23 -9.88 10.75
C ASP A 404 5.32 -10.74 11.41
N LEU A 405 5.51 -10.60 12.73
CA LEU A 405 6.41 -11.46 13.50
C LEU A 405 5.99 -12.93 13.42
N ALA A 406 4.71 -13.24 13.63
CA ALA A 406 4.21 -14.60 13.54
C ALA A 406 4.43 -15.22 12.15
N PHE A 407 4.26 -14.42 11.10
CA PHE A 407 4.50 -14.83 9.73
C PHE A 407 5.99 -15.11 9.47
N GLN A 408 6.88 -14.19 9.89
CA GLN A 408 8.33 -14.35 9.77
C GLN A 408 8.83 -15.59 10.52
N GLU A 409 8.45 -15.76 11.78
CA GLU A 409 8.88 -16.89 12.61
C GLU A 409 8.38 -18.23 12.06
N ARG A 410 7.23 -18.25 11.37
CA ARG A 410 6.73 -19.45 10.68
C ARG A 410 7.61 -19.85 9.49
N ILE A 411 8.14 -18.89 8.75
CA ILE A 411 9.13 -19.15 7.67
C ILE A 411 10.41 -19.73 8.29
N LEU A 412 10.91 -19.13 9.37
CA LEU A 412 12.12 -19.58 10.04
C LEU A 412 11.97 -21.01 10.60
N LEU A 413 10.82 -21.31 11.22
CA LEU A 413 10.48 -22.65 11.69
C LEU A 413 10.46 -23.69 10.54
N PHE A 414 9.90 -23.34 9.38
CA PHE A 414 9.89 -24.21 8.21
C PHE A 414 11.32 -24.58 7.76
N TYR A 415 12.19 -23.58 7.64
CA TYR A 415 13.59 -23.81 7.24
C TYR A 415 14.37 -24.58 8.32
N LEU A 416 14.14 -24.27 9.60
CA LEU A 416 14.77 -24.96 10.72
C LEU A 416 14.45 -26.46 10.70
N LYS A 417 13.17 -26.83 10.59
CA LYS A 417 12.74 -28.24 10.47
C LYS A 417 13.41 -28.94 9.29
N GLY A 418 13.49 -28.27 8.14
CA GLY A 418 14.15 -28.80 6.96
C GLY A 418 15.65 -29.03 7.16
N GLU A 419 16.35 -28.14 7.88
CA GLU A 419 17.76 -28.35 8.19
C GLU A 419 17.95 -29.51 9.19
N ILE A 420 17.14 -29.58 10.24
CA ILE A 420 17.17 -30.68 11.22
C ILE A 420 16.95 -32.03 10.54
N GLU A 421 16.00 -32.13 9.61
CA GLU A 421 15.71 -33.38 8.89
C GLU A 421 16.87 -33.84 8.00
N LYS A 422 17.51 -32.91 7.29
CA LYS A 422 18.71 -33.22 6.47
C LYS A 422 19.85 -33.71 7.33
N LEU A 423 20.03 -33.09 8.49
CA LEU A 423 21.05 -33.45 9.44
C LEU A 423 20.79 -34.83 10.08
N GLY A 424 19.53 -35.21 10.30
CA GLY A 424 19.14 -36.53 10.83
C GLY A 424 19.42 -37.72 9.89
N LYS A 425 19.70 -37.48 8.61
CA LYS A 425 20.19 -38.51 7.67
C LYS A 425 21.69 -38.79 7.80
N ALA A 426 22.44 -37.92 8.47
CA ALA A 426 23.81 -38.17 8.90
C ALA A 426 23.76 -38.77 10.32
N GLU A 427 24.51 -39.84 10.59
CA GLU A 427 24.47 -40.63 11.84
C GLU A 427 24.81 -39.86 13.15
N LEU A 428 24.98 -38.53 13.10
CA LEU A 428 25.46 -37.65 14.18
C LEU A 428 24.39 -37.18 15.21
N ILE A 429 23.09 -37.48 15.04
CA ILE A 429 22.01 -36.68 15.68
C ILE A 429 20.98 -37.47 16.50
N SER A 430 21.09 -38.79 16.63
CA SER A 430 20.09 -39.55 17.41
C SER A 430 19.92 -39.02 18.85
N ASP A 431 21.02 -38.56 19.48
CA ASP A 431 21.02 -37.99 20.83
C ASP A 431 20.58 -36.51 20.89
N ARG A 432 20.67 -35.76 19.79
CA ARG A 432 20.36 -34.31 19.74
C ARG A 432 18.99 -33.97 19.18
N LYS A 433 18.32 -34.94 18.55
CA LYS A 433 16.98 -34.74 17.98
C LYS A 433 15.98 -34.20 19.01
N ALA A 434 16.05 -34.69 20.24
CA ALA A 434 15.20 -34.22 21.34
C ALA A 434 15.41 -32.73 21.69
N ALA A 435 16.65 -32.22 21.58
CA ALA A 435 16.95 -30.81 21.80
C ALA A 435 16.32 -29.94 20.69
N PHE A 436 16.50 -30.32 19.43
CA PHE A 436 15.90 -29.63 18.30
C PHE A 436 14.36 -29.68 18.27
N ASP A 437 13.77 -30.79 18.68
CA ASP A 437 12.31 -30.93 18.81
C ASP A 437 11.79 -29.94 19.87
N LYS A 438 12.47 -29.84 21.02
CA LYS A 438 12.13 -28.89 22.08
C LYS A 438 12.24 -27.43 21.61
N ILE A 439 13.29 -27.10 20.86
CA ILE A 439 13.46 -25.76 20.27
C ILE A 439 12.33 -25.44 19.29
N CYS A 440 11.98 -26.39 18.40
CA CYS A 440 10.85 -26.24 17.47
C CYS A 440 9.54 -26.00 18.21
N MET A 441 9.26 -26.73 19.29
CA MET A 441 8.05 -26.54 20.10
C MET A 441 7.97 -25.13 20.72
N LYS A 442 9.10 -24.59 21.20
CA LYS A 442 9.14 -23.21 21.74
C LYS A 442 8.87 -22.17 20.66
N LEU A 443 9.43 -22.37 19.47
CA LEU A 443 9.22 -21.47 18.34
C LEU A 443 7.77 -21.55 17.82
N GLU A 444 7.17 -22.74 17.77
CA GLU A 444 5.75 -22.95 17.47
C GLU A 444 4.85 -22.21 18.47
N GLU A 445 5.17 -22.30 19.77
CA GLU A 445 4.44 -21.58 20.81
C GLU A 445 4.59 -20.06 20.67
N ALA A 446 5.78 -19.57 20.34
CA ALA A 446 6.01 -18.15 20.06
C ALA A 446 5.16 -17.67 18.86
N VAL A 447 5.13 -18.43 17.76
CA VAL A 447 4.29 -18.15 16.59
C VAL A 447 2.81 -18.13 16.95
N ARG A 448 2.35 -19.10 17.76
CA ARG A 448 0.95 -19.20 18.20
C ARG A 448 0.56 -17.99 19.05
N LEU A 449 1.39 -17.60 20.02
CA LEU A 449 1.15 -16.45 20.89
C LEU A 449 1.19 -15.13 20.10
N ALA A 450 2.12 -14.97 19.17
CA ALA A 450 2.19 -13.80 18.30
C ALA A 450 0.96 -13.71 17.37
N SER A 451 0.52 -14.84 16.79
CA SER A 451 -0.70 -14.90 15.97
C SER A 451 -1.94 -14.53 16.78
N ALA A 452 -2.04 -14.98 18.03
CA ALA A 452 -3.14 -14.63 18.93
C ALA A 452 -3.11 -13.16 19.35
N ALA A 453 -1.93 -12.58 19.53
CA ALA A 453 -1.78 -11.15 19.82
C ALA A 453 -2.19 -10.26 18.63
N GLY A 454 -1.99 -10.73 17.40
CA GLY A 454 -2.32 -10.03 16.16
C GLY A 454 -3.75 -10.24 15.62
N ASN A 455 -4.58 -11.10 16.22
CA ASN A 455 -5.89 -11.48 15.66
C ASN A 455 -7.04 -11.27 16.67
N THR A 456 -7.67 -10.10 16.67
CA THR A 456 -8.77 -9.71 17.57
C THR A 456 -10.17 -10.01 17.02
N ARG A 457 -10.30 -10.54 15.80
CA ARG A 457 -11.61 -10.86 15.18
C ARG A 457 -12.33 -12.05 15.83
N ALA A 458 -11.63 -12.88 16.62
CA ALA A 458 -12.25 -14.01 17.31
C ALA A 458 -12.91 -13.60 18.64
N ALA A 459 -12.41 -12.56 19.30
CA ALA A 459 -12.96 -12.08 20.58
C ALA A 459 -14.19 -11.17 20.36
N SER A 460 -14.10 -10.25 19.39
CA SER A 460 -15.20 -9.33 19.03
C SER A 460 -16.43 -10.05 18.46
N LYS A 461 -16.24 -11.11 17.66
CA LYS A 461 -17.35 -11.88 17.07
C LYS A 461 -18.06 -12.79 18.09
N SER A 462 -17.36 -13.24 19.14
CA SER A 462 -18.00 -13.91 20.29
C SER A 462 -18.75 -12.94 21.20
N GLU A 463 -18.28 -11.69 21.30
CA GLU A 463 -18.97 -10.61 22.04
C GLU A 463 -20.23 -10.13 21.32
N GLU A 464 -20.22 -9.98 19.99
CA GLU A 464 -21.40 -9.62 19.20
C GLU A 464 -22.45 -10.74 19.15
N MET A 465 -22.03 -12.01 19.07
CA MET A 465 -22.96 -13.15 19.15
C MET A 465 -23.53 -13.37 20.55
N GLY A 466 -22.78 -13.04 21.61
CA GLY A 466 -23.29 -13.05 22.99
C GLY A 466 -24.27 -11.91 23.25
N ALA A 467 -23.96 -10.70 22.80
CA ALA A 467 -24.82 -9.53 22.93
C ALA A 467 -26.12 -9.62 22.11
N ALA A 468 -26.10 -10.30 20.97
CA ALA A 468 -27.29 -10.57 20.16
C ALA A 468 -28.25 -11.59 20.80
N TRP A 469 -27.74 -12.50 21.63
CA TRP A 469 -28.57 -13.40 22.45
C TRP A 469 -29.16 -12.69 23.68
N ASP A 470 -28.40 -11.80 24.31
CA ASP A 470 -28.85 -11.06 25.51
C ASP A 470 -29.74 -9.84 25.19
N ALA A 471 -29.85 -9.44 23.92
CA ALA A 471 -30.73 -8.36 23.46
C ALA A 471 -32.18 -8.81 23.23
N GLU A 472 -32.42 -10.12 23.09
CA GLU A 472 -33.78 -10.68 22.92
C GLU A 472 -34.54 -10.79 24.26
N GLU A 473 -33.88 -10.54 25.41
CA GLU A 473 -34.51 -10.58 26.75
C GLU A 473 -34.58 -9.23 27.50
N ARG A 474 -34.15 -8.11 26.90
CA ARG A 474 -34.13 -6.79 27.57
C ARG A 474 -35.25 -5.84 27.14
N GLU A 475 -36.50 -6.26 27.25
CA GLU A 475 -37.65 -5.34 27.20
C GLU A 475 -38.15 -4.87 28.58
N THR A 476 -37.45 -5.21 29.67
CA THR A 476 -37.80 -4.70 31.01
C THR A 476 -36.57 -4.51 31.90
N ALA A 477 -36.08 -3.27 32.05
CA ALA A 477 -35.57 -2.68 33.30
C ALA A 477 -34.71 -1.43 33.01
N GLU A 478 -35.26 -0.24 33.25
CA GLU A 478 -34.46 0.98 33.38
C GLU A 478 -33.76 0.97 34.76
N GLY A 479 -32.43 0.81 34.76
CA GLY A 479 -31.61 0.86 35.97
C GLY A 479 -30.14 0.47 35.77
N GLU A 480 -29.80 -0.33 34.76
CA GLU A 480 -28.46 -0.95 34.59
C GLU A 480 -27.45 -0.14 33.77
N SER A 481 -27.77 1.11 33.37
CA SER A 481 -26.93 1.87 32.43
C SER A 481 -25.60 2.38 32.99
N ARG A 482 -25.32 2.18 34.30
CA ARG A 482 -24.07 2.61 34.95
C ARG A 482 -23.16 1.46 35.39
N GLU A 483 -23.70 0.29 35.72
CA GLU A 483 -22.93 -0.91 36.05
C GLU A 483 -22.37 -1.58 34.79
N ASN A 484 -23.16 -1.68 33.71
CA ASN A 484 -22.69 -2.25 32.44
C ASN A 484 -21.54 -1.44 31.80
N ALA A 485 -21.51 -0.12 32.01
CA ALA A 485 -20.42 0.73 31.54
C ALA A 485 -19.11 0.55 32.33
N VAL A 486 -19.21 0.12 33.60
CA VAL A 486 -18.06 -0.18 34.46
C VAL A 486 -17.54 -1.59 34.18
N GLU A 487 -18.43 -2.58 33.99
CA GLU A 487 -18.05 -3.94 33.59
C GLU A 487 -17.39 -3.98 32.21
N MET A 488 -17.87 -3.20 31.23
CA MET A 488 -17.21 -3.05 29.92
C MET A 488 -15.82 -2.41 30.01
N ALA A 489 -15.62 -1.48 30.96
CA ALA A 489 -14.31 -0.89 31.20
C ALA A 489 -13.33 -1.86 31.89
N GLU A 490 -13.82 -2.72 32.77
CA GLU A 490 -13.04 -3.77 33.43
C GLU A 490 -12.68 -4.92 32.46
N ALA A 491 -13.60 -5.35 31.61
CA ALA A 491 -13.36 -6.35 30.56
C ALA A 491 -12.28 -5.89 29.56
N GLY A 492 -12.31 -4.61 29.15
CA GLY A 492 -11.28 -4.00 28.32
C GLY A 492 -9.89 -3.94 28.99
N ASN A 493 -9.85 -3.84 30.32
CA ASN A 493 -8.61 -3.80 31.10
C ASN A 493 -7.99 -5.21 31.24
N VAL A 494 -8.82 -6.25 31.43
CA VAL A 494 -8.40 -7.66 31.49
C VAL A 494 -7.86 -8.15 30.13
N ALA A 495 -8.50 -7.76 29.02
CA ALA A 495 -8.00 -8.05 27.67
C ALA A 495 -6.63 -7.36 27.40
N GLY A 496 -6.44 -6.15 27.91
CA GLY A 496 -5.17 -5.41 27.86
C GLY A 496 -4.03 -6.07 28.66
N GLU A 497 -4.32 -6.60 29.85
CA GLU A 497 -3.35 -7.34 30.67
C GLU A 497 -2.97 -8.70 30.07
N GLY A 498 -3.93 -9.44 29.51
CA GLY A 498 -3.68 -10.68 28.79
C GLY A 498 -2.76 -10.49 27.58
N ARG A 499 -2.95 -9.38 26.84
CA ARG A 499 -2.11 -8.99 25.70
C ARG A 499 -0.68 -8.67 26.12
N LYS A 500 -0.46 -7.84 27.15
CA LYS A 500 0.89 -7.54 27.66
C LYS A 500 1.62 -8.79 28.15
N ARG A 501 0.90 -9.73 28.76
CA ARG A 501 1.45 -11.02 29.21
C ARG A 501 1.88 -11.91 28.04
N ASN A 502 1.10 -11.96 26.96
CA ASN A 502 1.47 -12.71 25.74
C ASN A 502 2.68 -12.10 25.04
N ILE A 503 2.77 -10.77 24.99
CA ILE A 503 3.89 -10.02 24.42
C ILE A 503 5.21 -10.38 25.10
N GLY A 504 5.28 -10.23 26.43
CA GLY A 504 6.50 -10.55 27.19
C GLY A 504 6.92 -12.02 27.03
N ARG A 505 5.94 -12.92 26.89
CA ARG A 505 6.19 -14.35 26.71
C ARG A 505 6.73 -14.69 25.32
N VAL A 506 6.26 -14.02 24.25
CA VAL A 506 6.82 -14.19 22.89
C VAL A 506 8.29 -13.79 22.88
N THR A 507 8.64 -12.62 23.41
CA THR A 507 10.02 -12.12 23.44
C THR A 507 10.94 -13.04 24.26
N ALA A 508 10.47 -13.56 25.39
CA ALA A 508 11.21 -14.52 26.20
C ALA A 508 11.50 -15.83 25.45
N LEU A 509 10.48 -16.41 24.82
CA LEU A 509 10.62 -17.66 24.04
C LEU A 509 11.60 -17.50 22.88
N LEU A 510 11.54 -16.39 22.14
CA LEU A 510 12.45 -16.15 21.01
C LEU A 510 13.90 -15.95 21.48
N ARG A 511 14.13 -15.31 22.65
CA ARG A 511 15.48 -15.21 23.26
C ARG A 511 16.03 -16.57 23.68
N GLU A 512 15.20 -17.43 24.26
CA GLU A 512 15.58 -18.81 24.60
C GLU A 512 15.91 -19.62 23.35
N VAL A 513 15.05 -19.57 22.34
CA VAL A 513 15.25 -20.26 21.05
C VAL A 513 16.56 -19.81 20.40
N TYR A 514 16.85 -18.51 20.39
CA TYR A 514 18.12 -17.98 19.89
C TYR A 514 19.33 -18.60 20.62
N SER A 515 19.33 -18.55 21.96
CA SER A 515 20.44 -19.07 22.76
C SER A 515 20.64 -20.57 22.54
N GLU A 516 19.57 -21.35 22.56
CA GLU A 516 19.62 -22.81 22.38
C GLU A 516 20.07 -23.19 20.96
N LEU A 517 19.59 -22.49 19.92
CA LEU A 517 20.03 -22.73 18.55
C LEU A 517 21.49 -22.36 18.32
N THR A 518 21.98 -21.26 18.90
CA THR A 518 23.40 -20.87 18.80
C THR A 518 24.31 -21.89 19.46
N GLU A 519 23.91 -22.44 20.61
CA GLU A 519 24.65 -23.52 21.27
C GLU A 519 24.70 -24.77 20.40
N GLU A 520 23.54 -25.26 19.93
CA GLU A 520 23.46 -26.44 19.07
C GLU A 520 24.21 -26.26 17.74
N ALA A 521 24.14 -25.07 17.13
CA ALA A 521 24.88 -24.75 15.92
C ALA A 521 26.40 -24.79 16.14
N GLY A 522 26.89 -24.23 17.25
CA GLY A 522 28.31 -24.28 17.62
C GLY A 522 28.78 -25.72 17.79
N GLN A 523 27.95 -26.58 18.37
CA GLN A 523 28.24 -27.99 18.55
C GLN A 523 28.21 -28.82 17.25
N LEU A 524 27.67 -28.28 16.14
CA LEU A 524 27.67 -28.90 14.80
C LEU A 524 28.87 -28.47 13.94
N GLY A 525 29.70 -27.54 14.42
CA GLY A 525 30.90 -27.07 13.73
C GLY A 525 30.59 -26.53 12.33
N VAL A 526 31.28 -27.05 11.31
CA VAL A 526 31.15 -26.59 9.91
C VAL A 526 29.72 -26.78 9.35
N TYR A 527 28.97 -27.76 9.87
CA TYR A 527 27.60 -28.05 9.46
C TYR A 527 26.54 -27.20 10.19
N GLY A 528 26.94 -26.46 11.23
CA GLY A 528 26.04 -25.60 12.01
C GLY A 528 25.71 -24.25 11.37
N GLY A 529 26.38 -23.88 10.27
CA GLY A 529 26.28 -22.54 9.68
C GLY A 529 24.85 -22.10 9.34
N ALA A 530 24.04 -22.99 8.76
CA ALA A 530 22.65 -22.68 8.42
C ALA A 530 21.76 -22.51 9.67
N ILE A 531 21.99 -23.32 10.71
CA ILE A 531 21.27 -23.23 11.98
C ILE A 531 21.66 -21.93 12.71
N GLN A 532 22.95 -21.59 12.72
CA GLN A 532 23.44 -20.33 13.28
C GLN A 532 22.81 -19.13 12.58
N TYR A 533 22.74 -19.16 11.25
CA TYR A 533 22.09 -18.10 10.48
C TYR A 533 20.61 -17.96 10.82
N ILE A 534 19.87 -19.07 10.94
CA ILE A 534 18.46 -19.05 11.35
C ILE A 534 18.33 -18.46 12.77
N ALA A 535 19.22 -18.82 13.71
CA ALA A 535 19.22 -18.23 15.05
C ALA A 535 19.39 -16.71 15.00
N GLU A 536 20.34 -16.21 14.20
CA GLU A 536 20.57 -14.77 14.03
C GLU A 536 19.35 -14.05 13.45
N GLU A 537 18.61 -14.67 12.51
CA GLU A 537 17.37 -14.12 11.95
C GLU A 537 16.23 -14.09 12.98
N ILE A 538 16.12 -15.07 13.87
CA ILE A 538 15.17 -15.08 15.00
C ILE A 538 15.48 -13.94 15.99
N GLN A 539 16.75 -13.57 16.12
CA GLN A 539 17.17 -12.47 17.01
C GLN A 539 16.86 -11.08 16.45
N ARG A 540 16.85 -10.91 15.12
CA ARG A 540 16.75 -9.58 14.47
C ARG A 540 15.50 -8.78 14.87
N PRO A 541 14.29 -9.37 14.89
CA PRO A 541 13.10 -8.65 15.35
C PRO A 541 13.24 -8.16 16.80
N LEU A 542 13.81 -8.98 17.69
CA LEU A 542 13.95 -8.69 19.13
C LEU A 542 14.71 -7.41 19.46
N ARG A 543 15.54 -6.90 18.54
CA ARG A 543 16.25 -5.62 18.72
C ARG A 543 15.32 -4.41 18.69
N HIS A 544 14.13 -4.56 18.10
CA HIS A 544 13.10 -3.52 18.02
C HIS A 544 12.07 -3.66 19.15
N PHE A 545 12.09 -4.79 19.87
CA PHE A 545 11.35 -5.02 21.11
C PHE A 545 12.27 -4.71 22.31
N SER A 546 12.72 -3.45 22.46
CA SER A 546 13.41 -3.03 23.69
C SER A 546 12.40 -2.72 24.80
N GLU A 547 12.60 -3.39 25.94
CA GLU A 547 11.98 -3.31 27.29
C GLU A 547 10.59 -2.70 27.48
#